data_AF-A0A078B0L0-F1
#
_entry.id   AF-A0A078B0L0-F1
#
_cell.length_a   1.000
_cell.length_b   1.000
_cell.length_c   1.000
_cell.angle_alpha   90.00
_cell.angle_beta   90.00
_cell.angle_gamma   90.00
#
_symmetry.space_group_name_H-M   'P 1'
#
loop_
_entity.id
_entity.type
_entity.pdbx_description
1 polymer ?
#
loop_
_entity_poly.entity_id
_entity_poly.type
_entity_poly.pdbx_seq_one_letter_code
_entity_poly.pdbx_strand_id
1 'polypeptide(L)'
;MSIDDSPISSPKQLIADEDDDNIPVKKKGKKGRKPKKNSDSTSTRKVKFLFKFMPGAAKSSYGISVGEMAGLPKQLLDKAEIQSENFSKSLDSIREFKKKYDQSNQLLQEQEQQPNKMMEMD
;
A
#
# COMPACT_ATOMS: atom_id res chain seq x y z
N MET A 1 44.35 -5.02 26.30
CA MET A 1 43.53 -4.18 25.41
C MET A 1 42.22 -3.95 26.13
N SER A 2 42.05 -2.78 26.73
CA SER A 2 40.83 -2.39 27.44
C SER A 2 40.02 -1.49 26.51
N ILE A 3 38.75 -1.82 26.29
CA ILE A 3 37.84 -1.06 25.43
C ILE A 3 37.11 -0.07 26.34
N ASP A 4 37.31 1.21 26.12
CA ASP A 4 36.68 2.30 26.87
C ASP A 4 35.26 2.54 26.35
N ASP A 5 34.25 2.14 27.13
CA ASP A 5 32.83 2.42 26.87
C ASP A 5 32.48 3.84 27.36
N SER A 6 32.65 4.83 26.49
CA SER A 6 32.10 6.18 26.71
C SER A 6 30.65 6.26 26.22
N PRO A 7 29.71 6.83 27.00
CA PRO A 7 28.31 6.92 26.59
C PRO A 7 28.12 7.92 25.44
N ILE A 8 27.39 7.48 24.41
CA ILE A 8 27.00 8.28 23.24
C ILE A 8 26.03 9.38 23.67
N SER A 9 26.50 10.63 23.58
CA SER A 9 25.74 11.86 23.81
C SER A 9 24.53 11.94 22.87
N SER A 10 23.32 12.07 23.42
CA SER A 10 22.09 12.21 22.64
C SER A 10 22.06 13.52 21.83
N PRO A 11 21.41 13.55 20.64
CA PRO A 11 21.31 14.76 19.83
C PRO A 11 20.32 15.78 20.43
N LYS A 12 20.78 17.03 20.57
CA LYS A 12 19.95 18.21 20.91
C LYS A 12 18.84 18.41 19.86
N GLN A 13 17.59 18.52 20.32
CA GLN A 13 16.50 19.07 19.49
C GLN A 13 16.68 20.58 19.36
N LEU A 14 16.75 21.08 18.13
CA LEU A 14 16.65 22.51 17.82
C LEU A 14 15.19 22.82 17.51
N ILE A 15 14.55 23.49 18.47
CA ILE A 15 13.35 24.30 18.25
C ILE A 15 13.87 25.68 17.85
N ALA A 16 13.41 26.18 16.71
CA ALA A 16 13.53 27.58 16.34
C ALA A 16 12.13 28.06 16.01
N ASP A 17 11.61 28.86 16.94
CA ASP A 17 10.40 29.65 16.84
C ASP A 17 10.63 30.87 15.93
N GLU A 18 9.56 31.23 15.22
CA GLU A 18 9.07 32.59 14.91
C GLU A 18 9.97 33.60 14.16
N ASP A 19 9.52 34.07 12.99
CA ASP A 19 9.04 35.45 12.82
C ASP A 19 8.60 35.81 11.37
N ASP A 20 7.67 36.76 11.33
CA ASP A 20 6.91 37.37 10.24
C ASP A 20 7.70 37.78 8.98
N ASP A 21 7.09 37.63 7.79
CA ASP A 21 7.05 38.69 6.78
C ASP A 21 6.11 38.35 5.62
N ASN A 22 4.96 39.02 5.64
CA ASN A 22 3.97 39.08 4.58
C ASN A 22 4.54 39.76 3.32
N ILE A 23 4.84 39.00 2.26
CA ILE A 23 5.21 39.56 0.95
C ILE A 23 4.16 39.16 -0.11
N PRO A 24 3.28 40.09 -0.55
CA PRO A 24 2.40 39.85 -1.68
C PRO A 24 3.15 40.08 -2.99
N VAL A 25 3.73 39.02 -3.58
CA VAL A 25 4.41 39.14 -4.87
C VAL A 25 3.40 39.13 -6.03
N LYS A 26 3.22 40.31 -6.62
CA LYS A 26 2.43 40.54 -7.84
C LYS A 26 3.16 40.02 -9.10
N LYS A 27 2.43 39.19 -9.86
CA LYS A 27 2.30 39.05 -11.34
C LYS A 27 3.54 39.22 -12.25
N LYS A 28 3.75 38.26 -13.17
CA LYS A 28 3.81 38.52 -14.63
C LYS A 28 3.23 37.34 -15.41
N GLY A 29 2.20 37.60 -16.21
CA GLY A 29 1.55 36.59 -17.07
C GLY A 29 2.48 36.15 -18.19
N LYS A 30 2.73 34.85 -18.29
CA LYS A 30 3.34 34.25 -19.49
C LYS A 30 2.25 34.10 -20.55
N LYS A 31 2.43 34.75 -21.71
CA LYS A 31 1.60 34.55 -22.90
C LYS A 31 1.61 33.06 -23.26
N GLY A 32 0.46 32.40 -23.10
CA GLY A 32 0.31 30.99 -23.38
C GLY A 32 0.56 30.70 -24.86
N ARG A 33 1.55 29.85 -25.15
CA ARG A 33 1.63 29.19 -26.46
C ARG A 33 0.49 28.16 -26.49
N LYS A 34 -0.38 28.23 -27.50
CA LYS A 34 -1.45 27.23 -27.66
C LYS A 34 -0.80 25.86 -27.87
N PRO A 35 -1.19 24.81 -27.12
CA PRO A 35 -0.70 23.47 -27.36
C PRO A 35 -1.23 22.97 -28.72
N LYS A 36 -0.32 22.44 -29.53
CA LYS A 36 -0.63 21.76 -30.79
C LYS A 36 -1.42 20.49 -30.44
N LYS A 37 -2.69 20.41 -30.85
CA LYS A 37 -3.52 19.19 -30.71
C LYS A 37 -2.97 18.14 -31.67
N ASN A 38 -2.11 17.25 -31.17
CA ASN A 38 -1.90 15.96 -31.82
C ASN A 38 -3.02 15.03 -31.33
N SER A 39 -3.93 14.69 -32.22
CA SER A 39 -5.00 13.73 -32.00
C SER A 39 -4.50 12.31 -32.20
N ASP A 40 -3.64 11.82 -31.30
CA ASP A 40 -3.38 10.38 -31.21
C ASP A 40 -4.37 9.78 -30.23
N SER A 41 -5.35 9.05 -30.77
CA SER A 41 -6.43 8.36 -30.07
C SER A 41 -5.94 7.12 -29.30
N THR A 42 -4.87 7.29 -28.52
CA THR A 42 -4.44 6.26 -27.57
C THR A 42 -5.17 6.52 -26.25
N SER A 43 -6.00 5.56 -25.83
CA SER A 43 -6.58 5.54 -24.48
C SER A 43 -5.42 5.61 -23.48
N THR A 44 -5.23 6.77 -22.87
CA THR A 44 -4.17 7.06 -21.91
C THR A 44 -4.77 6.92 -20.51
N ARG A 45 -4.22 6.02 -19.68
CA ARG A 45 -4.70 5.87 -18.30
C ARG A 45 -4.42 7.18 -17.56
N LYS A 46 -5.47 7.87 -17.09
CA LYS A 46 -5.34 9.16 -16.40
C LYS A 46 -5.03 8.93 -14.92
N VAL A 47 -3.78 9.19 -14.52
CA VAL A 47 -3.31 9.03 -13.13
C VAL A 47 -3.41 10.37 -12.39
N LYS A 48 -3.83 10.35 -11.12
CA LYS A 48 -3.83 11.52 -10.22
C LYS A 48 -3.02 11.18 -8.96
N PHE A 49 -2.10 12.07 -8.59
CA PHE A 49 -1.33 11.96 -7.34
C PHE A 49 -2.03 12.78 -6.25
N LEU A 50 -2.34 12.13 -5.14
CA LEU A 50 -2.85 12.79 -3.95
C LEU A 50 -1.74 12.74 -2.89
N PHE A 51 -1.34 13.90 -2.38
CA PHE A 51 -0.28 14.03 -1.37
C PHE A 51 -0.82 14.00 0.07
N LYS A 52 -2.00 13.39 0.27
CA LYS A 52 -2.68 13.33 1.56
C LYS A 52 -2.76 11.88 2.02
N PHE A 53 -2.38 11.63 3.27
CA PHE A 53 -2.63 10.35 3.92
C PHE A 53 -4.13 10.15 4.13
N MET A 54 -4.65 9.01 3.66
CA MET A 54 -6.03 8.61 3.79
C MET A 54 -6.09 7.26 4.52
N PRO A 55 -7.00 7.07 5.49
CA PRO A 55 -7.18 5.78 6.15
C PRO A 55 -7.76 4.74 5.17
N GLY A 56 -7.35 3.48 5.34
CA GLY A 56 -7.80 2.35 4.53
C GLY A 56 -6.70 1.69 3.72
N ALA A 57 -7.06 0.65 2.97
CA ALA A 57 -6.17 -0.04 2.05
C ALA A 57 -6.37 0.47 0.62
N ALA A 58 -5.31 0.45 -0.17
CA ALA A 58 -5.42 0.73 -1.60
C ALA A 58 -6.30 -0.35 -2.28
N LYS A 59 -7.13 0.06 -3.24
CA LYS A 59 -7.98 -0.85 -4.00
C LYS A 59 -7.18 -1.82 -4.87
N SER A 60 -6.04 -1.37 -5.39
CA SER A 60 -5.14 -2.15 -6.24
C SER A 60 -3.72 -1.56 -6.22
N SER A 61 -2.77 -2.26 -6.84
CA SER A 61 -1.41 -1.76 -7.05
C SER A 61 -1.41 -0.61 -8.06
N TYR A 62 -0.78 0.50 -7.70
CA TYR A 62 -0.55 1.64 -8.60
C TYR A 62 0.72 1.47 -9.45
N GLY A 63 1.50 0.40 -9.24
CA GLY A 63 2.79 0.19 -9.92
C GLY A 63 2.68 0.18 -11.44
N ILE A 64 1.61 -0.41 -11.99
CA ILE A 64 1.37 -0.44 -13.45
C ILE A 64 1.16 0.97 -14.01
N SER A 65 0.35 1.78 -13.32
CA SER A 65 0.11 3.18 -13.71
C SER A 65 1.40 4.01 -13.67
N VAL A 66 2.25 3.79 -12.67
CA VAL A 66 3.54 4.47 -12.57
C VAL A 66 4.50 3.99 -13.67
N GLY A 67 4.53 2.70 -13.97
CA GLY A 67 5.31 2.14 -15.06
C GLY A 67 4.93 2.71 -16.43
N GLU A 68 3.64 2.90 -16.69
CA GLU A 68 3.15 3.55 -17.91
C GLU A 68 3.66 4.99 -18.01
N MET A 69 3.61 5.77 -16.92
CA MET A 69 4.16 7.12 -16.89
C MET A 69 5.68 7.17 -17.07
N ALA A 70 6.38 6.14 -16.62
CA ALA A 70 7.82 5.98 -16.83
C ALA A 70 8.19 5.60 -18.28
N GLY A 71 7.19 5.41 -19.16
CA GLY A 71 7.40 5.06 -20.55
C GLY A 71 7.71 3.58 -20.78
N LEU A 72 7.31 2.70 -19.86
CA LEU A 72 7.49 1.26 -20.06
C LEU A 72 6.60 0.73 -21.20
N PRO A 73 7.06 -0.27 -21.97
CA PRO A 73 6.26 -0.86 -23.05
C PRO A 73 4.94 -1.45 -22.55
N LYS A 74 3.83 -1.19 -23.27
CA LYS A 74 2.51 -1.71 -22.89
C LYS A 74 2.48 -3.23 -22.78
N GLN A 75 3.12 -3.93 -23.70
CA GLN A 75 3.21 -5.40 -23.67
C GLN A 75 3.85 -5.93 -22.38
N LEU A 76 4.80 -5.18 -21.78
CA LEU A 76 5.42 -5.55 -20.51
C LEU A 76 4.45 -5.32 -19.35
N LEU A 77 3.76 -4.18 -19.36
CA LEU A 77 2.77 -3.82 -18.34
C LEU A 77 1.59 -4.80 -18.34
N ASP A 78 1.08 -5.18 -19.52
CA ASP A 78 -0.03 -6.12 -19.66
C ASP A 78 0.35 -7.51 -19.10
N LYS A 79 1.58 -7.98 -19.36
CA LYS A 79 2.09 -9.23 -18.77
C LYS A 79 2.19 -9.15 -17.25
N ALA A 80 2.68 -8.02 -16.73
CA ALA A 80 2.80 -7.80 -15.30
C ALA A 80 1.42 -7.77 -14.61
N GLU A 81 0.41 -7.17 -15.26
CA GLU A 81 -0.97 -7.12 -14.77
C GLU A 81 -1.55 -8.54 -14.67
N ILE A 82 -1.44 -9.35 -15.73
CA ILE A 82 -1.90 -10.75 -15.73
C ILE A 82 -1.19 -11.57 -14.65
N GLN A 83 0.14 -11.43 -14.52
CA GLN A 83 0.91 -12.19 -13.53
C GLN A 83 0.54 -11.81 -12.10
N SER A 84 0.33 -10.51 -11.83
CA SER A 84 -0.10 -10.01 -10.53
C SER A 84 -1.48 -10.53 -10.15
N GLU A 85 -2.43 -10.55 -11.09
CA GLU A 85 -3.78 -11.08 -10.83
C GLU A 85 -3.74 -12.56 -10.49
N ASN A 86 -3.01 -13.37 -11.28
CA ASN A 86 -2.90 -14.80 -11.06
C ASN A 86 -2.27 -15.11 -9.70
N PHE A 87 -1.24 -14.36 -9.32
CA PHE A 87 -0.62 -14.50 -8.01
C PHE A 87 -1.59 -14.16 -6.87
N SER A 88 -2.37 -13.08 -6.98
CA SER A 88 -3.36 -12.72 -5.95
C SER A 88 -4.41 -13.83 -5.73
N LYS A 89 -4.95 -14.38 -6.82
CA LYS A 89 -5.94 -15.49 -6.76
C LYS A 89 -5.35 -16.73 -6.08
N SER A 90 -4.08 -17.02 -6.35
CA SER A 90 -3.37 -18.12 -5.69
C SER A 90 -3.19 -17.88 -4.19
N LEU A 91 -2.92 -16.65 -3.77
CA LEU A 91 -2.79 -16.35 -2.34
C LEU A 91 -4.12 -16.39 -1.62
N ASP A 92 -5.19 -15.91 -2.26
CA ASP A 92 -6.53 -15.93 -1.70
C ASP A 92 -7.02 -17.37 -1.48
N SER A 93 -6.79 -18.27 -2.44
CA SER A 93 -7.15 -19.68 -2.28
C SER A 93 -6.41 -20.33 -1.12
N ILE A 94 -5.08 -20.13 -1.01
CA ILE A 94 -4.28 -20.64 0.11
C ILE A 94 -4.82 -20.12 1.46
N ARG A 95 -5.17 -18.83 1.53
CA ARG A 95 -5.72 -18.22 2.74
C ARG A 95 -7.08 -18.79 3.10
N GLU A 96 -7.94 -19.04 2.12
CA GLU A 96 -9.24 -19.69 2.33
C GLU A 96 -9.11 -21.13 2.82
N PHE A 97 -8.22 -21.92 2.22
CA PHE A 97 -7.95 -23.29 2.65
C PHE A 97 -7.48 -23.34 4.10
N LYS A 98 -6.52 -22.47 4.46
CA LYS A 98 -6.04 -22.37 5.83
C LYS A 98 -7.17 -22.02 6.81
N LYS A 99 -8.02 -21.06 6.45
CA LYS A 99 -9.16 -20.65 7.29
C LYS A 99 -10.14 -21.81 7.51
N LYS A 100 -10.47 -22.57 6.47
CA LYS A 100 -11.35 -23.75 6.57
C LYS A 100 -10.76 -24.84 7.46
N TYR A 101 -9.46 -25.11 7.30
CA TYR A 101 -8.74 -26.09 8.11
C TYR A 101 -8.71 -25.71 9.60
N ASP A 102 -8.40 -24.45 9.89
CA ASP A 102 -8.39 -23.91 11.26
C ASP A 102 -9.80 -24.03 11.89
N GLN A 103 -10.86 -23.80 11.11
CA GLN A 103 -12.26 -23.97 11.56
C GLN A 103 -12.64 -25.43 11.82
N SER A 104 -12.29 -26.36 10.92
CA SER A 104 -12.61 -27.78 11.11
C SER A 104 -11.92 -28.36 12.34
N ASN A 105 -10.67 -27.94 12.60
CA ASN A 105 -9.91 -28.41 13.76
C ASN A 105 -10.51 -27.95 15.09
N GLN A 106 -11.04 -26.73 15.16
CA GLN A 106 -11.73 -26.24 16.36
C GLN A 106 -13.00 -27.05 16.64
N LEU A 107 -13.77 -27.37 15.59
CA LEU A 107 -15.02 -28.12 15.72
C LEU A 107 -14.80 -29.57 16.16
N LEU A 108 -13.69 -30.19 15.72
CA LEU A 108 -13.26 -31.52 16.19
C LEU A 108 -12.90 -31.51 17.70
N GLN A 109 -12.19 -30.48 18.17
CA GLN A 109 -11.84 -30.35 19.58
C GLN A 109 -13.05 -30.15 20.50
N GLU A 110 -14.12 -29.51 20.01
CA GLU A 110 -15.37 -29.34 20.76
C GLU A 110 -16.17 -30.64 20.90
N GLN A 111 -16.10 -31.55 19.91
CA GLN A 111 -16.80 -32.84 19.97
C GLN A 111 -16.15 -33.83 20.94
N GLU A 112 -14.82 -33.78 21.11
CA GLU A 112 -14.10 -34.66 22.05
C GLU A 112 -14.36 -34.32 23.53
N GLN A 113 -14.85 -33.12 23.84
CA GLN A 113 -15.14 -32.69 25.22
C GLN A 113 -16.54 -33.10 25.72
N GLN A 114 -17.39 -33.72 24.90
CA GLN A 114 -18.80 -34.01 25.22
C GLN A 114 -19.21 -35.46 25.63
N PRO A 115 -18.35 -36.48 25.87
CA PRO A 115 -18.85 -37.78 26.33
C PRO A 115 -19.00 -37.94 27.86
N ASN A 116 -18.40 -37.09 28.71
CA ASN A 116 -18.32 -37.35 30.15
C ASN A 116 -19.45 -36.77 31.02
N LYS A 117 -20.53 -36.22 30.44
CA LYS A 117 -21.62 -35.58 31.22
C LYS A 117 -22.85 -36.47 31.49
N MET A 118 -22.81 -37.76 31.14
CA MET A 118 -23.96 -38.67 31.30
C MET A 118 -23.80 -39.77 32.38
N MET A 119 -22.79 -39.69 33.26
CA MET A 119 -22.61 -40.67 34.36
C MET A 119 -22.85 -40.15 35.79
N GLU A 120 -23.29 -38.90 35.99
CA GLU A 120 -23.66 -38.42 37.33
C GLU A 120 -25.19 -38.34 37.48
N MET A 121 -25.83 -39.48 37.75
CA MET A 121 -27.09 -39.57 38.51
C MET A 121 -27.11 -40.95 39.20
N ASP A 122 -26.40 -41.03 40.32
CA ASP A 122 -26.66 -42.02 41.38
C ASP A 122 -27.50 -41.35 42.48
#